data_AF-A0A1C6L469-F1
#
_entry.id   AF-A0A1C6L469-F1
#
_cell.length_a   1.000
_cell.length_b   1.000
_cell.length_c   1.000
_cell.angle_alpha   90.00
_cell.angle_beta   90.00
_cell.angle_gamma   90.00
#
_symmetry.space_group_name_H-M   'P 1'
#
loop_
_entity.id
_entity.type
_entity.pdbx_description
1 polymer ?
#
loop_
_entity_poly.entity_id
_entity_poly.type
_entity_poly.pdbx_seq_one_letter_code
_entity_poly.pdbx_strand_id
1 'polypeptide(L)'
;MVSERIKDLRERDGYSQTALSKKLGLTRSSINAWETGISVPSTQYLVELSRLFKVSTDYILGIDTSESLRIDGLTIEQKNVLCALVEQFERCNKFAHAMNVDPACEAEEILELVREFKKTKASE
;
A
#
# COMPACT_ATOMS: atom_id res chain seq x y z
N MET A 1 1.24 -6.28 15.93
CA MET A 1 1.10 -7.76 15.81
C MET A 1 0.35 -8.13 14.54
N VAL A 2 0.39 -9.39 14.07
CA VAL A 2 -0.34 -9.83 12.85
C VAL A 2 -1.84 -9.54 12.93
N SER A 3 -2.43 -9.77 14.10
CA SER A 3 -3.84 -9.50 14.40
C SER A 3 -4.22 -8.02 14.19
N GLU A 4 -3.42 -7.11 14.73
CA GLU A 4 -3.58 -5.67 14.55
C GLU A 4 -3.45 -5.27 13.08
N ARG A 5 -2.42 -5.77 12.38
CA ARG A 5 -2.21 -5.43 10.96
C ARG A 5 -3.36 -5.86 10.07
N ILE A 6 -3.95 -7.04 10.31
CA ILE A 6 -5.14 -7.49 9.57
C ILE A 6 -6.31 -6.54 9.81
N LYS A 7 -6.52 -6.13 11.07
CA LYS A 7 -7.58 -5.19 11.43
C LYS A 7 -7.36 -3.82 10.77
N ASP A 8 -6.14 -3.29 10.85
CA ASP A 8 -5.78 -1.99 10.30
C ASP A 8 -5.95 -1.97 8.77
N LEU A 9 -5.50 -3.02 8.08
CA LEU A 9 -5.68 -3.15 6.63
C LEU A 9 -7.16 -3.25 6.25
N ARG A 10 -7.96 -4.00 7.04
CA ARG A 10 -9.40 -4.11 6.84
C ARG A 10 -10.07 -2.73 6.96
N GLU A 11 -9.70 -1.96 7.97
CA GLU A 11 -10.29 -0.65 8.27
C GLU A 11 -9.84 0.42 7.27
N ARG A 12 -8.55 0.42 6.89
CA ARG A 12 -7.99 1.27 5.83
C ARG A 12 -8.75 1.14 4.52
N ASP A 13 -9.12 -0.08 4.14
CA ASP A 13 -9.87 -0.37 2.91
C ASP A 13 -11.40 -0.28 3.10
N GLY A 14 -11.87 0.16 4.27
CA GLY A 14 -13.29 0.43 4.54
C GLY A 14 -14.17 -0.82 4.68
N TYR A 15 -13.59 -1.98 4.98
CA TYR A 15 -14.36 -3.22 5.10
C TYR A 15 -14.85 -3.45 6.54
N SER A 16 -16.08 -3.91 6.69
CA SER A 16 -16.51 -4.57 7.94
C SER A 16 -15.97 -6.01 7.99
N GLN A 17 -15.88 -6.61 9.19
CA GLN A 17 -15.50 -8.03 9.32
C GLN A 17 -16.39 -8.94 8.46
N THR A 18 -17.69 -8.65 8.40
CA THR A 18 -18.64 -9.37 7.54
C THR A 18 -18.33 -9.19 6.06
N ALA A 19 -18.00 -7.98 5.61
CA ALA A 19 -17.64 -7.72 4.22
C ALA A 19 -16.36 -8.45 3.81
N LEU A 20 -15.33 -8.41 4.66
CA LEU A 20 -14.08 -9.15 4.43
C LEU A 20 -14.32 -10.66 4.39
N SER A 21 -15.14 -11.19 5.31
CA SER A 21 -15.47 -12.61 5.35
C SER A 21 -16.11 -13.10 4.05
N LYS A 22 -17.04 -12.30 3.46
CA LYS A 22 -17.66 -12.62 2.17
C LYS A 22 -16.65 -12.64 1.02
N LYS A 23 -15.69 -11.71 1.02
CA LYS A 23 -14.63 -11.67 -0.02
C LYS A 23 -13.70 -12.88 0.04
N LEU A 24 -13.43 -13.39 1.25
CA LEU A 24 -12.53 -14.53 1.45
C LEU A 24 -13.26 -15.88 1.50
N GLY A 25 -14.60 -15.92 1.37
CA GLY A 25 -15.37 -17.15 1.49
C GLY A 25 -15.35 -17.75 2.92
N LEU A 26 -15.22 -16.89 3.93
CA LEU A 26 -15.08 -17.26 5.34
C LEU A 26 -16.27 -16.79 6.17
N THR A 27 -16.30 -17.21 7.43
CA THR A 27 -17.26 -16.69 8.41
C THR A 27 -16.74 -15.40 9.06
N ARG A 28 -17.65 -14.53 9.54
CA ARG A 28 -17.27 -13.36 10.34
C ARG A 28 -16.44 -13.75 11.56
N SER A 29 -16.79 -14.86 12.21
CA SER A 29 -16.08 -15.37 13.39
C SER A 29 -14.62 -15.71 13.09
N SER A 30 -14.32 -16.23 11.89
CA SER A 30 -12.95 -16.49 11.43
C SER A 30 -12.13 -15.19 11.37
N ILE A 31 -12.70 -14.13 10.79
CA ILE A 31 -12.04 -12.81 10.70
C ILE A 31 -11.82 -12.24 12.11
N ASN A 32 -12.83 -12.31 12.97
CA ASN A 32 -12.70 -11.85 14.36
C ASN A 32 -11.60 -12.62 15.10
N ALA A 33 -11.52 -13.94 14.94
CA ALA A 33 -10.50 -14.75 15.59
C ALA A 33 -9.08 -14.39 15.13
N TRP A 34 -8.89 -13.93 13.89
CA TRP A 34 -7.61 -13.41 13.42
C TRP A 34 -7.30 -12.04 14.03
N GLU A 35 -8.26 -11.12 14.01
CA GLU A 35 -8.10 -9.75 14.52
C GLU A 35 -7.92 -9.67 16.04
N THR A 36 -8.39 -10.67 16.78
CA THR A 36 -8.18 -10.78 18.23
C THR A 36 -7.01 -11.69 18.61
N GLY A 37 -6.30 -12.25 17.62
CA GLY A 37 -5.15 -13.14 17.86
C GLY A 37 -5.50 -14.52 18.46
N ILE A 38 -6.78 -14.93 18.44
CA ILE A 38 -7.22 -16.26 18.87
C ILE A 38 -6.69 -17.34 17.91
N SER A 39 -6.60 -17.00 16.63
CA SER A 39 -6.01 -17.86 15.60
C SER A 39 -5.26 -17.02 14.57
N VAL A 40 -4.46 -17.69 13.73
CA VAL A 40 -3.73 -17.05 12.64
C VAL A 40 -4.27 -17.51 11.29
N PRO A 41 -4.26 -16.66 10.25
CA PRO A 41 -4.61 -17.08 8.90
C PRO A 41 -3.62 -18.15 8.41
N SER A 42 -4.13 -19.14 7.67
CA SER A 42 -3.26 -20.08 6.96
C SER A 42 -2.47 -19.36 5.86
N THR A 43 -1.41 -19.98 5.36
CA THR A 43 -0.60 -19.43 4.25
C THR A 43 -1.45 -19.06 3.04
N GLN A 44 -2.47 -19.86 2.71
CA GLN A 44 -3.39 -19.57 1.63
C GLN A 44 -4.11 -18.23 1.86
N TYR A 45 -4.68 -18.02 3.04
CA TYR A 45 -5.38 -16.77 3.34
C TYR A 45 -4.42 -15.59 3.49
N LEU A 46 -3.18 -15.82 3.94
CA LEU A 46 -2.16 -14.78 3.95
C LEU A 46 -1.87 -14.26 2.53
N VAL A 47 -1.78 -15.17 1.55
CA VAL A 47 -1.62 -14.80 0.13
C VAL A 47 -2.84 -14.03 -0.36
N GLU A 48 -4.06 -14.49 -0.08
CA GLU A 48 -5.28 -13.77 -0.47
C GLU A 48 -5.39 -12.38 0.16
N LEU A 49 -5.06 -12.24 1.45
CA LEU A 49 -5.02 -10.94 2.14
C LEU A 49 -3.98 -10.01 1.51
N SER A 50 -2.78 -10.51 1.19
CA SER A 50 -1.72 -9.72 0.55
C SER A 50 -2.14 -9.18 -0.82
N ARG A 51 -2.87 -9.98 -1.61
CA ARG A 51 -3.42 -9.56 -2.89
C ARG A 51 -4.55 -8.55 -2.71
N LEU A 52 -5.50 -8.86 -1.81
CA LEU A 52 -6.66 -8.02 -1.56
C LEU A 52 -6.26 -6.62 -1.09
N PHE A 53 -5.35 -6.55 -0.12
CA PHE A 53 -4.91 -5.31 0.50
C PHE A 53 -3.70 -4.68 -0.20
N LYS A 54 -3.21 -5.28 -1.28
CA LYS A 54 -2.08 -4.79 -2.08
C LYS A 54 -0.82 -4.52 -1.23
N VAL A 55 -0.53 -5.40 -0.26
CA VAL A 55 0.67 -5.36 0.59
C VAL A 55 1.47 -6.65 0.45
N SER A 56 2.69 -6.70 0.96
CA SER A 56 3.45 -7.94 1.04
C SER A 56 2.94 -8.83 2.19
N THR A 57 3.21 -10.14 2.12
CA THR A 57 2.96 -11.04 3.25
C THR A 57 3.80 -10.67 4.46
N ASP A 58 5.02 -10.18 4.24
CA ASP A 58 5.95 -9.77 5.29
C ASP A 58 5.40 -8.56 6.07
N TYR A 59 4.75 -7.64 5.35
CA TYR A 59 3.97 -6.56 5.95
C TYR A 59 2.78 -7.10 6.73
N ILE A 60 2.10 -8.17 6.34
CA ILE A 60 1.02 -8.71 7.20
C ILE A 60 1.62 -9.39 8.44
N LEU A 61 2.74 -10.09 8.28
CA LEU A 61 3.35 -10.93 9.31
C LEU A 61 4.14 -10.15 10.37
N GLY A 62 4.42 -8.87 10.19
CA GLY A 62 5.24 -8.13 11.14
C GLY A 62 6.73 -8.15 10.84
N ILE A 63 7.17 -8.82 9.78
CA ILE A 63 8.59 -9.06 9.47
C ILE A 63 9.22 -7.79 8.88
N ASP A 64 8.47 -7.09 8.03
CA ASP A 64 8.87 -5.82 7.46
C ASP A 64 7.80 -4.75 7.76
N THR A 65 8.23 -3.51 7.99
CA THR A 65 7.35 -2.34 8.16
C THR A 65 7.44 -1.38 6.98
N SER A 66 8.35 -1.66 6.04
CA SER A 66 8.57 -0.82 4.86
C SER A 66 7.30 -0.71 4.04
N GLU A 67 6.94 0.52 3.70
CA GLU A 67 5.88 0.77 2.73
C GLU A 67 6.35 0.29 1.36
N SER A 68 5.50 -0.46 0.66
CA SER A 68 5.81 -0.99 -0.67
C SER A 68 4.73 -0.57 -1.65
N LEU A 69 5.17 -0.07 -2.81
CA LEU A 69 4.29 0.26 -3.93
C LEU A 69 4.16 -0.96 -4.84
N ARG A 70 2.95 -1.51 -4.98
CA ARG A 70 2.69 -2.53 -6.00
C ARG A 70 2.69 -1.90 -7.38
N ILE A 71 3.67 -2.29 -8.19
CA ILE A 71 3.86 -1.86 -9.59
C ILE A 71 3.53 -2.98 -10.59
N ASP A 72 2.70 -3.94 -10.19
CA ASP A 72 2.24 -5.02 -11.08
C ASP A 72 1.42 -4.44 -12.24
N GLY A 73 1.54 -5.03 -13.42
CA GLY A 73 0.83 -4.59 -14.62
C GLY A 73 1.46 -3.39 -15.34
N LEU A 74 2.54 -2.81 -14.81
CA LEU A 74 3.33 -1.79 -15.52
C LEU A 74 4.35 -2.42 -16.45
N THR A 75 4.58 -1.80 -17.61
CA THR A 75 5.69 -2.17 -18.51
C THR A 75 7.04 -1.86 -17.87
N ILE A 76 8.12 -2.42 -18.41
CA ILE A 76 9.48 -2.16 -17.92
C ILE A 76 9.79 -0.66 -18.00
N GLU A 77 9.41 -0.01 -19.09
CA GLU A 77 9.61 1.42 -19.32
C GLU A 77 8.85 2.27 -18.29
N GLN A 78 7.61 1.91 -17.99
CA GLN A 78 6.82 2.60 -16.96
C GLN A 78 7.44 2.44 -15.56
N LYS A 79 7.94 1.24 -15.25
CA LYS A 79 8.66 0.99 -13.99
C LYS A 79 9.96 1.79 -13.91
N ASN A 80 10.70 1.90 -15.01
CA ASN A 80 11.93 2.70 -15.06
C ASN A 80 11.67 4.18 -14.77
N VAL A 81 10.56 4.74 -15.27
CA VAL A 81 10.15 6.11 -14.94
C VAL A 81 9.89 6.27 -13.45
N LEU A 82 9.18 5.32 -12.83
CA LEU A 82 8.95 5.33 -11.38
C LEU A 82 10.25 5.22 -10.58
N CYS A 83 11.17 4.34 -10.97
CA CYS A 83 12.48 4.22 -10.34
C CYS A 83 13.25 5.54 -10.41
N ALA A 84 13.30 6.17 -11.59
CA ALA A 84 13.97 7.45 -11.78
C ALA A 84 13.36 8.56 -10.90
N LEU A 85 12.03 8.59 -10.75
CA LEU A 85 11.33 9.52 -9.86
C LEU A 85 11.71 9.31 -8.40
N VAL A 86 11.71 8.06 -7.92
CA VAL A 86 12.11 7.73 -6.54
C VAL A 86 13.55 8.18 -6.28
N GLU A 87 14.47 7.89 -7.19
CA GLU A 87 15.86 8.34 -7.07
C GLU A 87 15.99 9.87 -7.02
N GLN A 88 15.19 10.60 -7.79
CA GLN A 88 15.18 12.07 -7.71
C GLN A 88 14.67 12.56 -6.35
N PHE A 89 13.59 11.98 -5.82
CA PHE A 89 13.11 12.32 -4.49
C PHE A 89 14.15 12.05 -3.42
N GLU A 90 14.84 10.90 -3.48
CA GLU A 90 15.91 10.61 -2.53
C GLU A 90 17.07 11.62 -2.63
N ARG A 91 17.41 12.07 -3.84
CA ARG A 91 18.41 13.12 -4.05
C ARG A 91 17.96 14.47 -3.47
N CYS A 92 16.74 14.91 -3.78
CA CYS A 92 16.17 16.15 -3.25
C CYS A 92 16.09 16.10 -1.72
N ASN A 93 15.64 14.98 -1.15
CA ASN A 93 15.53 14.80 0.30
C ASN A 93 16.90 14.90 0.99
N LYS A 94 17.95 14.28 0.41
CA LYS A 94 19.32 14.40 0.93
C LYS A 94 19.82 15.85 0.89
N PHE A 95 19.53 16.55 -0.20
CA PHE A 95 19.91 17.96 -0.34
C PHE A 95 19.16 18.86 0.64
N ALA A 96 17.82 18.73 0.73
CA ALA A 96 16.97 19.47 1.65
C ALA A 96 17.39 19.24 3.10
N HIS A 97 17.76 18.00 3.47
CA HIS A 97 18.23 17.70 4.81
C HIS A 97 19.57 18.36 5.13
N ALA A 98 20.52 18.39 4.17
CA ALA A 98 21.75 19.19 4.30
C ALA A 98 21.46 20.71 4.37
N MET A 99 20.39 21.12 3.69
CA MET A 99 19.69 22.40 3.71
C MET A 99 19.15 22.87 5.08
N ASN A 100 18.76 21.91 5.92
CA ASN A 100 17.78 22.10 6.99
C ASN A 100 16.43 22.69 6.48
N VAL A 101 16.06 22.32 5.25
CA VAL A 101 14.81 22.70 4.57
C VAL A 101 13.88 21.49 4.56
N ASP A 102 12.57 21.73 4.65
CA ASP A 102 11.56 20.68 4.55
C ASP A 102 11.45 20.15 3.09
N PRO A 103 11.75 18.86 2.85
CA PRO A 103 11.63 18.28 1.51
C PRO A 103 10.19 18.18 0.98
N ALA A 104 9.17 18.32 1.82
CA ALA A 104 7.77 18.20 1.40
C ALA A 104 7.27 19.37 0.52
N CYS A 105 8.03 20.47 0.44
CA CYS A 105 7.66 21.69 -0.28
C CYS A 105 7.36 21.47 -1.78
N GLU A 106 7.99 20.47 -2.42
CA GLU A 106 7.87 20.21 -3.87
C GLU A 106 6.77 19.20 -4.25
N ALA A 107 6.14 18.53 -3.27
CA ALA A 107 5.22 17.43 -3.55
C ALA A 107 3.90 17.89 -4.20
N GLU A 108 3.47 19.12 -3.92
CA GLU A 108 2.18 19.66 -4.37
C GLU A 108 2.16 19.96 -5.88
N GLU A 109 3.26 20.50 -6.42
CA GLU A 109 3.43 20.78 -7.84
C GLU A 109 3.40 19.49 -8.68
N ILE A 110 4.04 18.43 -8.19
CA ILE A 110 4.07 17.13 -8.87
C ILE A 110 2.68 16.50 -8.90
N LEU A 111 1.93 16.61 -7.81
CA LEU A 111 0.54 16.14 -7.76
C LEU A 111 -0.35 16.93 -8.73
N GLU A 112 -0.10 18.23 -8.91
CA GLU A 112 -0.80 19.06 -9.86
C GLU A 112 -0.50 18.65 -11.32
N LEU A 113 0.77 18.45 -11.68
CA LEU A 113 1.17 17.93 -13.00
C LEU A 113 0.51 16.58 -13.31
N VAL A 114 0.45 15.66 -12.34
CA VAL A 114 -0.22 14.37 -12.50
C VAL A 114 -1.74 14.53 -12.71
N ARG A 115 -2.37 15.50 -12.02
CA ARG A 115 -3.80 15.81 -12.22
C ARG A 115 -4.06 16.40 -13.59
N GLU A 116 -3.21 17.29 -14.09
CA GLU A 116 -3.31 17.87 -15.42
C GLU A 116 -3.18 16.81 -16.51
N PHE A 117 -2.19 15.92 -16.41
CA PHE A 117 -2.02 14.82 -17.35
C PHE A 117 -3.27 13.93 -17.48
N LYS A 118 -3.97 13.69 -16.36
CA LYS A 118 -5.24 12.95 -16.36
C LYS A 118 -6.38 13.69 -17.08
N LYS A 119 -6.45 15.02 -16.98
CA LYS A 119 -7.49 15.83 -17.65
C LYS A 119 -7.32 15.80 -19.17
N THR A 120 -6.09 15.88 -19.66
CA THR A 120 -5.80 15.87 -21.11
C THR A 120 -6.24 14.55 -21.76
N LYS A 121 -5.98 13.41 -21.10
CA LYS A 121 -6.41 12.08 -21.61
C LYS A 121 -7.91 11.78 -21.48
N ALA A 122 -8.66 12.50 -20.66
CA ALA A 122 -10.11 12.32 -20.53
C ALA A 122 -10.90 13.15 -21.58
N SER A 123 -10.20 14.00 -22.33
CA SER A 123 -10.76 14.92 -23.32
C SER A 123 -10.53 14.45 -24.77
N GLU A 124 -9.82 13.33 -24.95
CA GLU A 124 -9.59 12.61 -26.21
C GLU A 124 -10.43 11.32 -26.26
#